data_AF-F4B4T1-F1
#
_entry.id   AF-F4B4T1-F1
#
_cell.length_a   1.000
_cell.length_b   1.000
_cell.length_c   1.000
_cell.angle_alpha   90.00
_cell.angle_beta   90.00
_cell.angle_gamma   90.00
#
_symmetry.space_group_name_H-M   'P 1'
#
loop_
_entity.id
_entity.type
_entity.pdbx_description
1 polymer ?
#
loop_
_entity_poly.entity_id
_entity_poly.type
_entity_poly.pdbx_seq_one_letter_code
_entity_poly.pdbx_strand_id
1 'polypeptide(L)'
;MTTFSLFYAMLEAGMDWDPERGLLSPLNNCASQYFYRFLYTALFLYPPYLASRKLFSLLTIWYFVYGSLTEDVLYWIMMFEPPYSWSWFYPVYYYIPIPDIIELWILIILRKKIVKYNRG
;
A
#
# COMPACT_ATOMS: atom_id res chain seq x y z
N MET A 1 -7.34 8.69 -5.42
CA MET A 1 -6.34 7.87 -4.70
C MET A 1 -5.72 8.63 -3.55
N THR A 2 -5.09 9.79 -3.73
CA THR A 2 -4.45 10.56 -2.64
C THR A 2 -5.35 10.77 -1.41
N THR A 3 -6.58 11.25 -1.60
CA THR A 3 -7.54 11.43 -0.50
C THR A 3 -7.89 10.12 0.20
N PHE A 4 -8.05 9.04 -0.57
CA PHE A 4 -8.32 7.72 0.00
C PHE A 4 -7.13 7.22 0.82
N SER A 5 -5.91 7.32 0.27
CA SER A 5 -4.66 7.00 0.96
C SER A 5 -4.50 7.80 2.26
N LEU A 6 -4.83 9.09 2.26
CA LEU A 6 -4.81 9.91 3.47
C LEU A 6 -5.77 9.40 4.55
N PHE A 7 -7.02 9.13 4.18
CA PHE A 7 -8.00 8.60 5.15
C PHE A 7 -7.62 7.22 5.66
N TYR A 8 -7.04 6.37 4.81
CA TYR A 8 -6.57 5.06 5.23
C TYR A 8 -5.36 5.18 6.18
N ALA A 9 -4.36 6.01 5.86
CA ALA A 9 -3.23 6.29 6.77
C ALA A 9 -3.70 6.76 8.14
N MET A 10 -4.69 7.65 8.20
CA MET A 10 -5.27 8.13 9.47
C MET A 10 -5.95 7.00 10.25
N LEU A 11 -6.67 6.13 9.55
CA LEU A 11 -7.33 4.97 10.14
C LEU A 11 -6.30 3.96 10.66
N GLU A 12 -5.24 3.71 9.89
CA GLU A 12 -4.16 2.82 10.26
C GLU A 12 -3.38 3.34 11.47
N ALA A 13 -3.03 4.63 11.50
CA ALA A 13 -2.41 5.26 12.67
C ALA A 13 -3.27 5.18 13.94
N GLY A 14 -4.59 5.09 13.80
CA GLY A 14 -5.52 4.91 14.91
C GLY A 14 -5.78 3.46 15.31
N MET A 15 -5.29 2.48 14.54
CA MET A 15 -5.55 1.05 14.75
C MET A 15 -4.30 0.32 15.22
N ASP A 16 -4.42 -0.43 16.31
CA ASP A 16 -3.36 -1.32 16.75
C ASP A 16 -3.46 -2.66 15.99
N TRP A 17 -2.67 -2.79 14.92
CA TRP A 17 -2.58 -4.01 14.12
C TRP A 17 -1.60 -5.05 14.68
N ASP A 18 -1.07 -4.85 15.90
CA ASP A 18 -0.10 -5.76 16.51
C ASP A 18 -0.65 -7.21 16.56
N PRO A 19 0.09 -8.21 16.01
CA PRO A 19 -0.34 -9.60 15.99
C PRO A 19 -0.22 -10.32 17.35
N GLU A 20 0.46 -9.75 18.33
CA GLU A 20 0.59 -10.28 19.69
C GLU A 20 -0.41 -9.64 20.65
N ARG A 21 -0.72 -8.35 20.49
CA ARG A 21 -1.49 -7.56 21.46
C ARG A 21 -2.67 -6.77 20.88
N GLY A 22 -2.68 -6.55 19.57
CA GLY A 22 -3.64 -5.70 18.89
C GLY A 22 -4.84 -6.46 18.34
N LEU A 23 -5.50 -5.86 17.33
CA LEU A 23 -6.73 -6.36 16.69
C LEU A 23 -6.56 -7.71 16.01
N LEU A 24 -5.32 -8.06 15.65
CA LEU A 24 -5.00 -9.33 14.98
C LEU A 24 -4.50 -10.41 15.95
N SER A 25 -4.45 -10.14 17.25
CA SER A 25 -4.02 -11.10 18.27
C SER A 25 -4.82 -12.40 18.37
N PRO A 26 -6.11 -12.49 17.95
CA PRO A 26 -6.80 -13.78 17.90
C PRO A 26 -6.26 -14.73 16.82
N LEU A 27 -5.51 -14.21 15.84
CA LEU A 27 -4.86 -14.98 14.79
C LEU A 27 -3.41 -15.26 15.19
N ASN A 28 -2.84 -16.39 14.74
CA ASN A 28 -1.39 -16.58 14.87
C ASN A 28 -0.63 -15.56 14.00
N ASN A 29 0.59 -15.19 14.38
CA ASN A 29 1.36 -14.10 13.76
C ASN A 29 1.43 -14.19 12.22
N CYS A 30 1.65 -15.40 11.68
CA CYS A 30 1.67 -15.62 10.23
C CYS A 30 0.31 -15.32 9.58
N ALA A 31 -0.78 -15.86 10.14
CA ALA A 31 -2.14 -15.62 9.67
C ALA A 31 -2.55 -14.14 9.78
N SER A 32 -2.15 -13.46 10.87
CA SER A 32 -2.37 -12.02 11.08
C SER A 32 -1.76 -11.20 9.94
N GLN A 33 -0.49 -11.45 9.61
CA GLN A 33 0.22 -10.74 8.56
C GLN A 33 -0.38 -10.98 7.17
N TYR A 34 -0.76 -12.22 6.85
CA TYR A 34 -1.44 -12.54 5.59
C TYR A 34 -2.84 -11.92 5.49
N PHE A 35 -3.61 -11.96 6.59
CA PHE A 35 -4.94 -11.39 6.65
C PHE A 35 -4.90 -9.88 6.45
N TYR A 36 -4.00 -9.19 7.14
CA TYR A 36 -3.77 -7.75 6.95
C TYR A 36 -3.42 -7.44 5.49
N ARG A 37 -2.48 -8.17 4.87
CA ARG A 37 -2.09 -7.91 3.48
C ARG A 37 -3.23 -8.16 2.49
N PHE A 38 -4.06 -9.17 2.73
CA PHE A 38 -5.26 -9.43 1.94
C PHE A 38 -6.26 -8.27 2.06
N LEU A 39 -6.57 -7.85 3.28
CA LEU A 39 -7.49 -6.74 3.55
C LEU A 39 -6.99 -5.44 2.91
N TYR A 40 -5.72 -5.10 3.14
CA TYR A 40 -5.03 -3.98 2.53
C TYR A 40 -5.17 -4.01 1.00
N THR A 41 -4.81 -5.13 0.39
CA THR A 41 -4.87 -5.29 -1.08
C THR A 41 -6.30 -5.10 -1.59
N ALA A 42 -7.30 -5.69 -0.93
CA ALA A 42 -8.70 -5.57 -1.33
C ALA A 42 -9.20 -4.12 -1.25
N LEU A 43 -8.86 -3.42 -0.16
CA LEU A 43 -9.23 -2.01 0.05
C LEU A 43 -8.58 -1.11 -0.99
N PHE A 44 -7.29 -1.29 -1.26
CA PHE A 44 -6.58 -0.46 -2.24
C PHE A 44 -6.92 -0.78 -3.68
N LEU A 45 -7.39 -1.98 -4.00
CA LEU A 45 -7.78 -2.36 -5.36
C LEU A 45 -9.20 -1.87 -5.72
N TYR A 46 -10.05 -1.63 -4.72
CA TYR A 46 -11.44 -1.26 -4.94
C TYR A 46 -11.61 0.11 -5.63
N PRO A 47 -11.02 1.23 -5.16
CA PRO A 47 -11.13 2.52 -5.87
C PRO A 47 -10.54 2.50 -7.28
N PRO A 48 -9.35 1.90 -7.54
CA PRO A 48 -8.84 1.70 -8.90
C PRO A 48 -9.80 0.93 -9.81
N TYR A 49 -10.42 -0.14 -9.31
CA TYR A 49 -11.42 -0.90 -10.06
C TYR A 49 -12.63 -0.04 -10.42
N LEU A 50 -13.15 0.75 -9.48
CA LEU A 50 -14.26 1.67 -9.75
C LEU A 50 -13.91 2.70 -10.82
N ALA A 51 -12.68 3.21 -10.81
CA ALA A 51 -12.21 4.21 -11.77
C ALA A 51 -11.97 3.63 -13.17
N SER A 52 -11.39 2.43 -13.28
CA SER A 52 -11.03 1.83 -14.57
C SER A 52 -12.09 0.89 -15.15
N ARG A 53 -13.06 0.45 -14.32
CA ARG A 53 -14.02 -0.63 -14.59
C ARG A 53 -13.39 -1.96 -14.99
N LYS A 54 -12.09 -2.14 -14.72
CA LYS A 54 -11.32 -3.34 -15.07
C LYS A 54 -10.51 -3.79 -13.86
N LEU A 55 -10.69 -5.04 -13.45
CA LEU A 55 -9.88 -5.63 -12.37
C LEU A 55 -8.39 -5.63 -12.75
N PHE A 56 -8.10 -5.94 -14.02
CA PHE A 56 -6.74 -5.98 -14.53
C PHE A 56 -6.58 -5.02 -15.70
N SER A 57 -5.91 -3.90 -15.46
CA SER A 57 -5.46 -2.97 -16.49
C SER A 57 -4.21 -2.23 -16.01
N LEU A 58 -3.40 -1.69 -16.93
CA LEU A 58 -2.25 -0.88 -16.55
C LEU A 58 -2.65 0.29 -15.66
N LEU A 59 -3.82 0.88 -15.92
CA LEU A 59 -4.34 1.99 -15.12
C LEU A 59 -4.77 1.55 -13.72
N THR A 60 -5.41 0.37 -13.59
CA THR A 60 -5.80 -0.20 -12.30
C THR A 60 -4.56 -0.48 -11.44
N ILE A 61 -3.56 -1.15 -12.03
CA ILE A 61 -2.31 -1.47 -11.34
C ILE A 61 -1.58 -0.17 -10.96
N TRP A 62 -1.55 0.81 -11.86
CA TRP A 62 -0.93 2.10 -11.57
C TRP A 62 -1.60 2.81 -10.39
N TYR A 63 -2.93 2.88 -10.35
CA TYR A 63 -3.65 3.51 -9.24
C TYR A 63 -3.53 2.72 -7.94
N PHE A 64 -3.48 1.39 -7.99
CA PHE A 64 -3.25 0.54 -6.83
C PHE A 64 -1.90 0.86 -6.18
N VAL A 65 -0.81 0.75 -6.97
CA VAL A 65 0.55 1.04 -6.49
C VAL A 65 0.72 2.50 -6.06
N TYR A 66 0.04 3.42 -6.75
CA TYR A 66 0.08 4.83 -6.39
C TYR A 66 -0.61 5.06 -5.04
N GLY A 67 -1.74 4.38 -4.83
CA GLY A 67 -2.48 4.43 -3.59
C GLY A 67 -1.65 3.92 -2.40
N SER A 68 -1.08 2.71 -2.53
CA SER A 68 -0.31 2.07 -1.47
C SER A 68 0.88 2.91 -1.06
N LEU A 69 1.75 3.23 -2.02
CA LEU A 69 2.94 4.05 -1.77
C LEU A 69 2.61 5.42 -1.17
N THR A 70 1.53 6.05 -1.65
CA THR A 70 1.12 7.35 -1.09
C THR A 70 0.64 7.20 0.35
N GLU A 71 -0.02 6.10 0.67
CA GLU A 71 -0.50 5.83 2.02
C GLU A 71 0.65 5.55 2.97
N ASP A 72 1.59 4.67 2.62
CA ASP A 72 2.78 4.40 3.43
C ASP A 72 3.53 5.70 3.77
N VAL A 73 3.80 6.54 2.76
CA VAL A 73 4.45 7.85 2.97
C VAL A 73 3.64 8.74 3.92
N LEU A 74 2.31 8.78 3.79
CA LEU A 74 1.45 9.57 4.66
C LEU A 74 1.44 9.01 6.10
N TYR A 75 1.39 7.69 6.25
CA TYR A 75 1.45 7.02 7.55
C TYR A 75 2.75 7.37 8.29
N TRP A 76 3.90 7.27 7.63
CA TRP A 76 5.19 7.63 8.23
C TRP A 76 5.27 9.11 8.63
N ILE A 77 4.71 10.01 7.82
CA ILE A 77 4.61 11.43 8.16
C ILE A 77 3.73 11.65 9.40
N MET A 78 2.61 10.94 9.51
CA MET A 78 1.68 11.08 10.65
C MET A 78 2.23 10.52 11.95
N MET A 79 2.92 9.38 11.89
CA MET A 79 3.49 8.72 13.07
C MET A 79 4.74 9.41 13.59
N PHE A 80 5.38 10.29 12.79
CA PHE A 80 6.68 10.90 13.11
C PHE A 80 7.78 9.89 13.45
N GLU A 81 7.66 8.68 12.91
CA GLU A 81 8.58 7.57 13.13
C GLU A 81 9.25 7.19 11.81
N PRO A 82 10.53 6.81 11.84
CA PRO A 82 11.19 6.31 10.65
C PRO A 82 10.62 4.93 10.25
N PRO A 83 10.64 4.58 8.95
CA PRO A 83 10.20 3.26 8.50
C PRO A 83 10.91 2.12 9.24
N TYR A 84 10.16 1.09 9.59
CA TYR A 84 10.68 -0.12 10.23
C TYR A 84 10.03 -1.38 9.66
N SER A 85 10.72 -2.51 9.81
CA SER A 85 10.25 -3.82 9.32
C SER A 85 9.15 -4.36 10.24
N TRP A 86 7.89 -4.10 9.93
CA TRP A 86 6.76 -4.64 10.67
C TRP A 86 6.43 -6.10 10.29
N SER A 87 6.64 -6.49 9.03
CA SER A 87 6.36 -7.83 8.53
C SER A 87 7.50 -8.38 7.67
N TRP A 88 7.50 -9.69 7.43
CA TRP A 88 8.51 -10.32 6.56
C TRP A 88 8.46 -9.82 5.12
N PHE A 89 7.30 -9.34 4.65
CA PHE A 89 7.10 -8.81 3.30
C PHE A 89 7.38 -7.31 3.19
N TYR A 90 7.66 -6.63 4.31
CA TYR A 90 8.02 -5.21 4.33
C TYR A 90 9.44 -5.01 4.89
N PRO A 91 10.49 -5.47 4.19
CA PRO A 91 11.85 -5.32 4.66
C PRO A 91 12.33 -3.86 4.55
N VAL A 92 12.88 -3.37 5.65
CA VAL A 92 13.51 -2.05 5.75
C VAL A 92 15.01 -2.19 5.98
N TYR A 93 15.82 -1.46 5.20
CA TYR A 93 17.27 -1.43 5.33
C TYR A 93 17.74 0.01 5.59
N TYR A 94 18.36 0.28 6.75
CA TYR A 94 18.76 1.64 7.17
C TYR A 94 17.63 2.68 7.01
N TYR A 95 16.43 2.37 7.52
CA TYR A 95 15.23 3.22 7.42
C TYR A 95 14.72 3.45 5.98
N ILE A 96 15.21 2.69 5.01
CA ILE A 96 14.73 2.70 3.62
C ILE A 96 13.81 1.50 3.42
N PRO A 97 12.49 1.72 3.25
CA PRO A 97 11.55 0.64 2.94
C PRO A 97 11.75 0.15 1.51
N ILE A 98 12.25 -1.07 1.37
CA ILE A 98 12.58 -1.65 0.06
C ILE A 98 11.33 -1.78 -0.84
N PRO A 99 10.15 -2.22 -0.34
CA PRO A 99 8.94 -2.29 -1.17
C PRO A 99 8.56 -0.96 -1.78
N ASP A 100 8.57 0.13 -1.01
CA ASP A 100 8.19 1.47 -1.47
C ASP A 100 9.08 1.96 -2.62
N ILE A 101 10.39 1.68 -2.55
CA ILE A 101 11.33 2.00 -3.62
C ILE A 101 10.97 1.20 -4.89
N ILE A 102 10.64 -0.08 -4.76
CA ILE A 102 10.20 -0.92 -5.88
C ILE A 102 8.88 -0.38 -6.46
N GLU A 103 7.93 -0.01 -5.61
CA GLU A 103 6.64 0.56 -5.99
C GLU A 103 6.81 1.88 -6.76
N LEU A 104 7.71 2.75 -6.32
CA LEU A 104 8.06 3.98 -7.02
C LEU A 104 8.59 3.71 -8.44
N TRP A 105 9.49 2.73 -8.60
CA TRP A 105 10.00 2.31 -9.91
C TRP A 105 8.88 1.77 -10.80
N ILE A 106 8.00 0.92 -10.25
CA ILE A 106 6.83 0.39 -10.97
C ILE A 106 5.94 1.55 -11.47
N LEU A 107 5.67 2.56 -10.64
CA LEU A 107 4.87 3.72 -11.02
C LEU A 107 5.47 4.51 -12.18
N ILE A 108 6.77 4.76 -12.15
CA ILE A 108 7.48 5.48 -13.22
C ILE A 108 7.38 4.71 -14.54
N ILE A 109 7.62 3.39 -14.50
CA ILE A 109 7.58 2.52 -15.68
C ILE A 109 6.17 2.45 -16.25
N LEU A 110 5.17 2.19 -15.41
CA LEU A 110 3.77 2.09 -15.82
C LEU A 110 3.25 3.41 -16.37
N ARG A 111 3.58 4.55 -15.75
CA ARG A 111 3.18 5.87 -16.25
C ARG A 111 3.70 6.11 -17.66
N LYS A 112 4.97 5.79 -17.93
CA LYS A 112 5.56 5.89 -19.28
C LYS A 112 4.83 5.02 -20.30
N LYS A 113 4.49 3.77 -19.93
CA LYS A 113 3.74 2.85 -20.80
C LYS A 113 2.32 3.36 -21.10
N ILE A 114 1.59 3.84 -20.09
CA ILE A 114 0.23 4.37 -20.25
C ILE A 114 0.23 5.59 -21.18
N VAL A 115 1.16 6.54 -20.97
CA VAL A 115 1.25 7.75 -21.82
C VAL A 115 1.57 7.38 -23.28
N LYS A 116 2.48 6.41 -23.50
CA LYS A 116 2.79 5.94 -24.85
C LYS A 116 1.57 5.30 -25.53
N TYR A 117 0.83 4.46 -24.81
CA TYR A 117 -0.35 3.78 -25.34
C TYR A 117 -1.46 4.76 -25.74
N ASN A 118 -1.67 5.84 -24.98
CA ASN A 118 -2.72 6.82 -25.29
C ASN A 118 -2.36 7.82 -26.42
N ARG A 119 -1.12 7.79 -26.91
CA ARG A 119 -0.63 8.68 -27.98
C ARG A 119 -0.50 8.00 -29.34
N GLY A 120 -0.64 6.68 -29.40
CA GLY A 120 -0.65 5.88 -30.64
C GLY A 120 -2.07 5.48 -31.00
#